data_AF-A0A0C1QXZ0-F1
#
_entry.id   AF-A0A0C1QXZ0-F1
#
_cell.length_a   1.000
_cell.length_b   1.000
_cell.length_c   1.000
_cell.angle_alpha   90.00
_cell.angle_beta   90.00
_cell.angle_gamma   90.00
#
_symmetry.space_group_name_H-M   'P 1'
#
loop_
_entity.id
_entity.type
_entity.pdbx_description
1 polymer ?
#
loop_
_entity_poly.entity_id
_entity_poly.type
_entity_poly.pdbx_seq_one_letter_code
_entity_poly.pdbx_strand_id
1 'polypeptide(L)'
;MKTFFMYTFFIIACVACGYAFFLSLKYNKQYTQLRVLSRRNSELLSKLKTFNTPLENLIISYLPVYSYHGEIKNSTLLYIAPLLNSAIVRNLSRGVKVQIIDCCEVYNIIWYEVKVIIQSQNKNIKGFVMKSDVKELEIVESGLYTYKNIE
;
A
#
# COMPACT_ATOMS: atom_id res chain seq x y z
N MET A 1 4.86 -66.13 -43.96
CA MET A 1 4.18 -65.89 -42.67
C MET A 1 5.03 -65.10 -41.66
N LYS A 2 6.29 -65.51 -41.38
CA LYS A 2 7.17 -64.80 -40.43
C LYS A 2 7.49 -63.34 -40.79
N THR A 3 7.75 -63.05 -42.07
CA THR A 3 8.02 -61.70 -42.58
C THR A 3 6.82 -60.77 -42.48
N PHE A 4 5.63 -61.27 -42.84
CA PHE A 4 4.37 -60.53 -42.68
C PHE A 4 4.13 -60.11 -41.23
N PHE A 5 4.30 -61.03 -40.27
CA PHE A 5 4.13 -60.75 -38.84
C PHE A 5 5.12 -59.69 -38.32
N MET A 6 6.37 -59.71 -38.83
CA MET A 6 7.38 -58.71 -38.49
C MET A 6 7.00 -57.30 -38.97
N TYR A 7 6.46 -57.18 -40.19
CA TYR A 7 5.98 -55.89 -40.71
C TYR A 7 4.75 -55.38 -39.94
N THR A 8 3.82 -56.26 -39.53
CA THR A 8 2.67 -55.85 -38.72
C THR A 8 3.11 -55.31 -37.36
N PHE A 9 4.08 -55.96 -36.72
CA PHE A 9 4.63 -55.51 -35.44
C PHE A 9 5.34 -54.15 -35.58
N PHE A 10 6.07 -53.93 -36.68
CA PHE A 10 6.74 -52.66 -36.93
C PHE A 10 5.75 -51.49 -37.09
N ILE A 11 4.63 -51.71 -37.80
CA ILE A 11 3.58 -50.68 -37.97
C ILE A 11 2.95 -50.34 -36.62
N ILE A 12 2.64 -51.35 -35.79
CA ILE A 12 2.06 -51.14 -34.46
C ILE A 12 3.02 -50.37 -33.55
N ALA A 13 4.32 -50.71 -33.60
CA ALA A 13 5.35 -50.00 -32.84
C ALA A 13 5.46 -48.51 -33.26
N CYS A 14 5.41 -48.21 -34.56
CA CYS A 14 5.42 -46.84 -35.06
C CYS A 14 4.20 -46.04 -34.60
N VAL A 15 2.99 -46.62 -34.64
CA VAL A 15 1.76 -45.96 -34.17
C VAL A 15 1.82 -45.72 -32.66
N ALA A 16 2.28 -46.70 -31.88
CA ALA A 16 2.44 -46.57 -30.43
C ALA A 16 3.44 -45.45 -30.06
N CYS A 17 4.59 -45.40 -30.75
CA CYS A 17 5.59 -44.34 -30.57
C CYS A 17 5.04 -42.95 -30.93
N GLY A 18 4.31 -42.83 -32.04
CA GLY A 18 3.67 -41.57 -32.44
C GLY A 18 2.64 -41.08 -31.42
N TYR A 19 1.82 -42.00 -30.90
CA TYR A 19 0.83 -41.69 -29.87
C TYR A 19 1.49 -41.28 -28.53
N ALA A 20 2.54 -41.98 -28.10
CA ALA A 20 3.30 -41.64 -26.91
C ALA A 20 3.96 -40.25 -27.02
N PHE A 21 4.51 -39.91 -28.19
CA PHE A 21 5.08 -38.60 -28.45
C PHE A 21 4.03 -37.48 -28.37
N PHE A 22 2.85 -37.70 -28.97
CA PHE A 22 1.73 -36.75 -28.89
C PHE A 22 1.27 -36.51 -27.45
N LEU A 23 1.16 -37.58 -26.65
CA LEU A 23 0.82 -37.46 -25.22
C LEU A 23 1.88 -36.68 -24.44
N SER A 24 3.16 -36.93 -24.71
CA SER A 24 4.27 -36.20 -24.08
C SER A 24 4.21 -34.69 -24.38
N LEU A 25 3.94 -34.31 -25.63
CA LEU A 25 3.75 -32.91 -26.01
C LEU A 25 2.56 -32.26 -25.27
N LYS A 26 1.43 -32.98 -25.17
CA LYS A 26 0.25 -32.49 -24.45
C LYS A 26 0.54 -32.30 -22.95
N TYR A 27 1.25 -33.25 -22.34
CA TYR A 27 1.64 -33.20 -20.93
C TYR A 27 2.59 -32.02 -20.65
N ASN A 28 3.60 -31.83 -21.49
CA ASN A 28 4.56 -30.73 -21.35
C ASN A 28 3.89 -29.35 -21.47
N LYS A 29 2.91 -29.21 -22.38
CA LYS A 29 2.14 -27.97 -22.52
C LYS A 29 1.32 -27.67 -21.27
N GLN A 30 0.60 -28.66 -20.74
CA GLN A 30 -0.20 -28.50 -19.52
C GLN A 30 0.67 -28.21 -18.29
N TYR A 31 1.80 -28.92 -18.15
CA TYR A 31 2.75 -28.70 -17.06
C TYR A 31 3.32 -27.27 -17.08
N THR A 32 3.67 -26.77 -18.27
CA THR A 32 4.17 -25.40 -18.43
C THR A 32 3.09 -24.37 -18.06
N GLN A 33 1.85 -24.59 -18.49
CA GLN A 33 0.73 -23.72 -18.13
C GLN A 33 0.48 -23.70 -16.62
N LEU A 34 0.47 -24.86 -15.97
CA LEU A 34 0.32 -24.97 -14.50
C LEU A 34 1.45 -24.27 -13.76
N ARG A 35 2.70 -24.38 -14.25
CA ARG A 35 3.87 -23.71 -13.67
C ARG A 35 3.78 -22.19 -13.77
N VAL A 36 3.34 -21.67 -14.92
CA VAL A 36 3.13 -20.23 -15.08
C VAL A 36 1.99 -19.75 -14.19
N LEU A 37 0.89 -20.51 -14.13
CA LEU A 37 -0.26 -20.17 -13.30
C LEU A 37 0.09 -20.18 -11.80
N SER A 38 0.83 -21.18 -11.32
CA SER A 38 1.25 -21.25 -9.92
C SER A 38 2.17 -20.10 -9.54
N ARG A 39 3.10 -19.72 -10.43
CA ARG A 39 3.97 -18.56 -10.24
C ARG A 39 3.15 -17.27 -10.15
N ARG A 40 2.23 -17.03 -11.08
CA ARG A 40 1.35 -15.84 -11.06
C ARG A 40 0.47 -15.81 -9.82
N ASN A 41 -0.08 -16.96 -9.41
CA ASN A 41 -0.87 -17.04 -8.19
C ASN A 41 -0.03 -16.71 -6.95
N SER A 42 1.21 -17.23 -6.87
CA SER A 42 2.12 -16.90 -5.77
C SER A 42 2.51 -15.41 -5.73
N GLU A 43 2.68 -14.78 -6.90
CA GLU A 43 2.93 -13.33 -7.02
C GLU A 43 1.71 -12.50 -6.60
N LEU A 44 0.49 -12.99 -6.83
CA LEU A 44 -0.73 -12.33 -6.37
C LEU A 44 -0.91 -12.48 -4.86
N LEU A 45 -0.68 -13.68 -4.32
CA LEU A 45 -0.74 -13.96 -2.89
C LEU A 45 0.32 -13.16 -2.12
N SER A 46 1.52 -12.97 -2.68
CA SER A 46 2.55 -12.15 -2.04
C SER A 46 2.15 -10.68 -2.02
N LYS A 47 1.57 -10.15 -3.10
CA LYS A 47 1.01 -8.78 -3.12
C LYS A 47 -0.11 -8.61 -2.09
N LEU A 48 -1.00 -9.59 -1.96
CA LEU A 48 -2.05 -9.58 -0.94
C LEU A 48 -1.48 -9.63 0.48
N LYS A 49 -0.41 -10.41 0.71
CA LYS A 49 0.29 -10.41 2.00
C LYS A 49 0.90 -9.05 2.36
N THR A 50 1.31 -8.25 1.37
CA THR A 50 1.74 -6.87 1.61
C THR A 50 0.61 -5.98 2.13
N PHE A 51 -0.65 -6.31 1.79
CA PHE A 51 -1.85 -5.62 2.29
C PHE A 51 -2.46 -6.25 3.54
N ASN A 52 -2.13 -7.51 3.84
CA ASN A 52 -2.52 -8.13 5.10
C ASN A 52 -1.73 -7.48 6.24
N THR A 53 -2.42 -6.55 6.87
CA THR A 53 -2.11 -5.90 8.13
C THR A 53 -1.57 -6.89 9.17
N PRO A 54 -0.67 -6.45 10.06
CA PRO A 54 -0.32 -7.24 11.24
C PRO A 54 -1.61 -7.58 11.99
N LEU A 55 -1.72 -8.85 12.41
CA LEU A 55 -2.88 -9.44 13.09
C LEU A 55 -3.05 -8.91 14.53
N GLU A 56 -2.21 -7.96 14.93
CA GLU A 56 -2.15 -7.37 16.25
C GLU A 56 -2.84 -6.00 16.24
N ASN A 57 -3.64 -5.75 17.28
CA ASN A 57 -4.30 -4.47 17.47
C ASN A 57 -3.25 -3.36 17.58
N LEU A 58 -3.40 -2.31 16.76
CA LEU A 58 -2.57 -1.12 16.90
C LEU A 58 -2.91 -0.41 18.20
N ILE A 59 -1.94 -0.34 19.12
CA ILE A 59 -2.07 0.41 20.36
C ILE A 59 -1.73 1.88 20.06
N ILE A 60 -2.72 2.76 20.23
CA ILE A 60 -2.57 4.21 20.08
C ILE A 60 -2.79 4.84 21.46
N SER A 61 -1.78 5.55 21.96
CA SER A 61 -1.88 6.28 23.22
C SER A 61 -2.14 7.76 22.92
N TYR A 62 -3.30 8.28 23.31
CA TYR A 62 -3.63 9.69 23.12
C TYR A 62 -3.01 10.55 24.23
N LEU A 63 -2.38 11.65 23.83
CA LEU A 63 -1.66 12.55 24.71
C LEU A 63 -2.35 13.93 24.72
N PRO A 64 -2.24 14.71 25.82
CA PRO A 64 -2.76 16.07 25.85
C PRO A 64 -2.05 16.97 24.84
N VAL A 65 -2.83 17.80 24.13
CA VAL A 65 -2.32 18.80 23.20
C VAL A 65 -2.05 20.10 23.96
N TYR A 66 -0.82 20.60 23.87
CA TYR A 66 -0.40 21.85 24.54
C TYR A 66 -0.47 23.08 23.64
N SER A 67 -0.45 22.89 22.31
CA SER A 67 -0.48 23.95 21.31
C SER A 67 -1.43 23.56 20.18
N TYR A 68 -2.35 24.45 19.83
CA TYR A 68 -3.34 24.21 18.77
C TYR A 68 -2.87 24.65 17.39
N HIS A 69 -1.71 25.30 17.29
CA HIS A 69 -1.17 25.81 16.04
C HIS A 69 0.30 25.43 15.92
N GLY A 70 0.73 25.21 14.68
CA GLY A 70 2.12 24.90 14.37
C GLY A 70 2.51 25.29 12.97
N GLU A 71 3.81 25.27 12.73
CA GLU A 71 4.42 25.48 11.42
C GLU A 71 5.31 24.29 11.08
N ILE A 72 5.23 23.83 9.84
CA ILE A 72 6.06 22.73 9.35
C ILE A 72 7.52 23.18 9.24
N LYS A 73 8.40 22.59 10.05
CA LYS A 73 9.83 22.95 10.12
C LYS A 73 10.61 22.41 8.94
N ASN A 74 10.34 21.17 8.53
CA ASN A 74 11.00 20.45 7.45
C ASN A 74 9.97 19.99 6.43
N SER A 75 10.36 19.80 5.17
CA SER A 75 9.43 19.21 4.19
C SER A 75 9.00 17.82 4.65
N THR A 76 7.70 17.59 4.85
CA THR A 76 7.17 16.34 5.41
C THR A 76 6.00 15.78 4.62
N LEU A 77 5.63 14.56 4.97
CA LEU A 77 4.52 13.83 4.39
C LEU A 77 3.37 13.83 5.40
N LEU A 78 2.17 14.08 4.90
CA LEU A 78 0.91 13.96 5.62
C LEU A 78 0.38 12.55 5.41
N TYR A 79 0.22 11.78 6.48
CA TYR A 79 -0.24 10.39 6.43
C TYR A 79 -1.72 10.27 6.80
N ILE A 80 -2.41 9.23 6.33
CA ILE A 80 -3.80 8.96 6.74
C ILE A 80 -3.91 8.37 8.15
N ALA A 81 -2.87 7.69 8.62
CA ALA A 81 -2.76 7.11 9.95
C ALA A 81 -1.39 7.43 10.57
N PRO A 82 -1.24 7.40 11.91
CA PRO A 82 0.01 7.65 12.64
C PRO A 82 1.00 6.47 12.50
N LEU A 83 1.34 6.12 11.25
CA LEU A 83 2.19 5.01 10.88
C LEU A 83 3.08 5.39 9.69
N LEU A 84 4.33 4.97 9.73
CA LEU A 84 5.29 5.20 8.64
C LEU A 84 4.93 4.50 7.33
N ASN A 85 4.26 3.35 7.40
CA ASN A 85 3.80 2.59 6.24
C ASN A 85 2.38 2.97 5.78
N SER A 86 1.79 3.99 6.40
CA SER A 86 0.47 4.50 6.02
C SER A 86 0.51 5.14 4.64
N ALA A 87 -0.65 5.15 3.95
CA ALA A 87 -0.81 5.92 2.73
C ALA A 87 -0.55 7.41 2.98
N ILE A 88 0.12 8.05 2.02
CA ILE A 88 0.44 9.47 2.02
C ILE A 88 -0.72 10.24 1.37
N VAL A 89 -1.24 11.22 2.10
CA VAL A 89 -2.33 12.10 1.69
C VAL A 89 -1.81 13.30 0.89
N ARG A 90 -0.69 13.89 1.33
CA ARG A 90 -0.11 15.10 0.74
C ARG A 90 1.35 15.31 1.17
N ASN A 91 2.14 16.00 0.33
CA ASN A 91 3.44 16.52 0.73
C ASN A 91 3.29 17.96 1.25
N LEU A 92 3.83 18.24 2.42
CA LEU A 92 3.85 19.55 3.06
C LEU A 92 5.23 20.16 2.93
N SER A 93 5.30 21.32 2.28
CA SER A 93 6.51 22.12 2.21
C SER A 93 6.82 22.75 3.58
N ARG A 94 8.09 23.07 3.80
CA ARG A 94 8.52 23.88 4.94
C ARG A 94 7.78 25.23 4.96
N GLY A 95 7.40 25.68 6.15
CA GLY A 95 6.74 26.97 6.39
C GLY A 95 5.21 26.95 6.29
N VAL A 96 4.62 25.78 6.00
CA VAL A 96 3.16 25.63 5.95
C VAL A 96 2.60 25.70 7.37
N LYS A 97 1.57 26.55 7.56
CA LYS A 97 0.83 26.67 8.82
C LYS A 97 -0.22 25.56 8.93
N VAL A 98 -0.26 24.94 10.10
CA VAL A 98 -1.17 23.85 10.42
C VAL A 98 -1.85 24.10 11.77
N GLN A 99 -3.08 23.64 11.88
CA GLN A 99 -3.80 23.54 13.14
C GLN A 99 -3.58 22.14 13.69
N ILE A 100 -3.12 22.03 14.94
CA ILE A 100 -2.96 20.75 15.64
C ILE A 100 -4.31 20.43 16.29
N ILE A 101 -4.85 19.26 15.94
CA ILE A 101 -6.13 18.75 16.45
C ILE A 101 -5.86 17.85 17.66
N ASP A 102 -5.03 16.83 17.46
CA ASP A 102 -4.77 15.80 18.45
C ASP A 102 -3.30 15.39 18.47
N CYS A 103 -2.89 14.80 19.59
CA CYS A 103 -1.56 14.23 19.80
C CYS A 103 -1.71 12.75 20.17
N CYS A 104 -0.94 11.90 19.51
CA CYS A 104 -0.93 10.48 19.81
C CYS A 104 0.47 9.89 19.70
N GLU A 105 0.70 8.80 20.43
CA GLU A 105 1.93 8.04 20.40
C GLU A 105 1.64 6.62 19.90
N VAL A 106 2.43 6.21 18.91
CA VAL A 106 2.35 4.90 18.26
C VAL A 106 3.76 4.40 18.03
N TYR A 107 4.08 3.19 18.51
CA TYR A 107 5.42 2.59 18.44
C TYR A 107 6.55 3.51 18.94
N ASN A 108 6.34 4.22 20.05
CA ASN A 108 7.27 5.21 20.64
C ASN A 108 7.57 6.42 19.73
N ILE A 109 6.72 6.68 18.74
CA ILE A 109 6.79 7.86 17.88
C ILE A 109 5.57 8.72 18.16
N ILE A 110 5.80 10.01 18.42
CA ILE A 110 4.74 10.98 18.67
C ILE A 110 4.29 11.61 17.35
N TRP A 111 2.99 11.59 17.12
CA TRP A 111 2.31 12.10 15.95
C TRP A 111 1.32 13.20 16.34
N TYR A 112 1.23 14.22 15.49
CA TYR A 112 0.17 15.20 15.53
C TYR A 112 -0.83 14.93 14.41
N GLU A 113 -2.11 14.85 14.77
CA GLU A 113 -3.17 15.03 13.80
C GLU A 113 -3.28 16.52 13.50
N VAL A 114 -3.07 16.88 12.23
CA VAL A 114 -3.03 18.26 11.79
C VAL A 114 -4.02 18.53 10.69
N LYS A 115 -4.58 19.74 10.71
CA LYS A 115 -5.33 20.32 9.61
C LYS A 115 -4.53 21.43 8.96
N VAL A 116 -4.23 21.26 7.68
CA VAL A 116 -3.46 22.21 6.89
C VAL A 116 -4.32 23.42 6.57
N ILE A 117 -3.79 24.62 6.84
CA ILE A 117 -4.49 25.88 6.58
C ILE A 117 -4.11 26.37 5.18
N ILE A 118 -4.87 25.95 4.16
CA ILE A 118 -4.67 26.39 2.77
C ILE A 118 -5.92 27.13 2.30
N GLN A 119 -5.74 28.35 1.81
CA GLN A 119 -6.81 29.07 1.14
C GLN A 119 -7.17 28.34 -0.16
N SER A 120 -8.47 28.14 -0.42
CA SER A 120 -9.05 27.58 -1.66
C SER A 120 -8.99 26.06 -1.91
N GLN A 121 -8.47 25.24 -0.98
CA GLN A 121 -8.47 23.78 -1.12
C GLN A 121 -9.11 23.08 0.08
N ASN A 122 -10.09 22.22 -0.19
CA ASN A 122 -10.82 21.46 0.85
C ASN A 122 -10.51 19.95 0.83
N LYS A 123 -9.71 19.47 -0.13
CA LYS A 123 -9.34 18.05 -0.27
C LYS A 123 -7.96 17.80 0.34
N ASN A 124 -7.77 16.65 0.99
CA ASN A 124 -6.46 16.21 1.50
C ASN A 124 -5.80 17.23 2.45
N ILE A 125 -6.62 17.81 3.35
CA ILE A 125 -6.21 18.85 4.29
C ILE A 125 -6.03 18.35 5.72
N LYS A 126 -6.33 17.08 6.01
CA LYS A 126 -6.19 16.49 7.35
C LYS A 126 -5.36 15.22 7.27
N GLY A 127 -4.62 14.93 8.34
CA GLY A 127 -3.85 13.71 8.50
C GLY A 127 -2.84 13.81 9.61
N PHE A 128 -1.91 12.86 9.67
CA PHE A 128 -0.90 12.73 10.71
C PHE A 128 0.47 13.17 10.21
N VAL A 129 1.21 13.88 11.06
CA VAL A 129 2.61 14.29 10.84
C VAL A 129 3.40 14.02 12.11
N MET A 130 4.68 13.72 12.00
CA MET A 130 5.54 13.52 13.17
C MET A 130 5.73 14.82 13.95
N LYS A 131 5.67 14.75 15.28
CA LYS A 131 5.94 15.90 16.16
C LYS A 131 7.29 16.55 15.90
N SER A 132 8.32 15.77 15.56
CA SER A 132 9.68 16.24 15.30
C SER A 132 9.77 17.28 14.17
N ASP A 133 8.81 17.26 13.25
CA ASP A 133 8.79 18.12 12.07
C ASP A 133 7.82 19.30 12.18
N VAL A 134 7.11 19.41 13.30
CA VAL A 134 6.20 20.52 13.59
C VAL A 134 6.82 21.40 14.66
N LYS A 135 6.91 22.69 14.37
CA LYS A 135 7.22 23.71 15.37
C LYS A 135 5.91 24.22 15.95
N GLU A 136 5.69 24.00 17.24
CA GLU A 136 4.51 24.51 17.97
C GLU A 136 4.55 26.04 18.07
N LEU A 137 3.39 26.68 17.95
CA LEU A 137 3.19 28.13 18.02
C LEU A 137 2.17 28.45 19.12
N GLU A 138 2.54 29.31 20.08
CA GLU A 138 1.72 29.64 21.26
C GLU A 138 0.56 30.63 21.01
N ILE A 139 0.46 31.21 19.80
CA ILE A 139 -0.48 32.28 19.37
C ILE A 139 -0.48 33.55 20.26
N VAL A 140 -0.04 34.68 19.71
CA VAL A 140 -0.86 35.90 19.65
C VAL A 140 -0.57 36.57 18.31
N GLU A 141 -1.49 36.44 17.35
CA GLU A 141 -1.85 37.56 16.48
C GLU A 141 -3.13 37.22 15.71
N SER A 142 -4.16 37.98 16.08
CA SER A 142 -5.48 38.07 15.49
C SER A 142 -5.45 38.15 13.96
N GLY A 143 -5.98 37.12 13.30
CA GLY A 143 -6.35 37.13 11.89
C GLY A 143 -7.78 36.62 11.74
N LEU A 144 -8.73 37.55 11.73
CA LEU A 144 -10.16 37.36 11.51
C LEU A 144 -10.43 36.38 10.35
N TYR A 145 -11.23 35.34 10.61
CA TYR A 145 -11.99 34.66 9.57
C TYR A 145 -13.47 34.97 9.77
N THR A 146 -13.94 36.06 9.16
CA THR A 146 -15.37 36.30 8.99
C THR A 146 -15.91 35.27 8.00
N TYR A 147 -16.86 34.46 8.44
CA TYR A 147 -17.64 33.61 7.56
C TYR A 147 -18.48 34.50 6.64
N LYS A 148 -18.30 34.37 5.33
CA LYS A 148 -19.26 34.90 4.37
C LYS A 148 -20.36 33.85 4.24
N ASN A 149 -21.50 34.09 4.88
CA ASN A 149 -22.73 33.35 4.59
C ASN A 149 -23.02 33.51 3.09
N ILE A 150 -23.21 32.39 2.41
CA ILE A 150 -23.71 32.36 1.04
C ILE A 150 -25.23 32.25 1.18
N GLU A 151 -25.94 33.26 0.69
CA GLU A 151 -27.40 33.27 0.49
C GLU A 151 -27.84 32.16 -0.47
#